data_AF-X8DF25-F1
#
_entry.id   AF-X8DF25-F1
#
_cell.length_a   1.000
_cell.length_b   1.000
_cell.length_c   1.000
_cell.angle_alpha   90.00
_cell.angle_beta   90.00
_cell.angle_gamma   90.00
#
_symmetry.space_group_name_H-M   'P 1'
#
loop_
_entity.id
_entity.type
_entity.pdbx_description
1 polymer ?
#
loop_
_entity_poly.entity_id
_entity_poly.type
_entity_poly.pdbx_seq_one_letter_code
_entity_poly.pdbx_strand_id
1 'polypeptide(L)'
;MIYTSIMRSKTGDERTFTETARRQQIIACAIDVIAEVGYPQTTIRKIADRAGIAMSVVLYHFGTKDGLIEAVIASMYQAALETVPPR
;
A
#
# COMPACT_ATOMS: atom_id res chain seq x y z
N MET A 1 28.94 -3.64 -32.85
CA MET A 1 27.52 -3.51 -33.22
C MET A 1 26.70 -3.46 -31.92
N ILE A 2 26.46 -2.25 -31.41
CA ILE A 2 25.12 -1.61 -31.21
C ILE A 2 24.25 -2.47 -30.27
N TYR A 3 24.03 -2.17 -28.99
CA TYR A 3 23.37 -0.97 -28.42
C TYR A 3 23.89 -0.69 -26.98
N THR A 4 24.48 0.47 -26.68
CA THR A 4 23.84 1.60 -25.95
C THR A 4 23.55 1.27 -24.47
N SER A 5 24.46 1.52 -23.53
CA SER A 5 24.55 2.79 -22.79
C SER A 5 23.23 3.60 -22.74
N ILE A 6 22.21 3.16 -22.00
CA ILE A 6 21.10 4.01 -21.58
C ILE A 6 20.66 3.61 -20.16
N MET A 7 21.15 4.35 -19.17
CA MET A 7 20.40 4.87 -17.99
C MET A 7 19.79 3.83 -17.03
N ARG A 8 19.77 3.99 -15.71
CA ARG A 8 19.60 5.15 -14.84
C ARG A 8 19.65 4.59 -13.41
N SER A 9 20.00 5.42 -12.44
CA SER A 9 19.87 5.15 -11.00
C SER A 9 18.58 4.38 -10.61
N LYS A 10 18.67 3.54 -9.59
CA LYS A 10 17.51 3.20 -8.74
C LYS A 10 17.88 3.17 -7.27
N THR A 11 18.11 4.36 -6.72
CA THR A 11 17.48 4.70 -5.43
C THR A 11 15.97 4.51 -5.64
N GLY A 12 15.39 3.37 -5.23
CA GLY A 12 13.95 3.19 -5.41
C GLY A 12 13.29 1.85 -5.08
N ASP A 13 13.98 0.77 -4.69
CA ASP A 13 13.28 -0.52 -4.47
C ASP A 13 13.89 -1.46 -3.42
N GLU A 14 14.66 -0.95 -2.46
CA GLU A 14 15.04 -1.72 -1.25
C GLU A 14 14.37 -1.08 -0.03
N ARG A 15 13.04 -1.19 0.04
CA ARG A 15 12.35 -0.87 1.30
C ARG A 15 12.82 -1.86 2.36
N THR A 16 13.22 -1.36 3.51
CA THR A 16 13.64 -2.25 4.61
C THR A 16 12.51 -3.22 4.96
N PHE A 17 12.83 -4.41 5.47
CA PHE A 17 11.83 -5.38 5.91
C PHE A 17 10.76 -4.74 6.83
N THR A 18 11.22 -3.89 7.75
CA THR A 18 10.38 -3.11 8.67
C THR A 18 9.44 -2.15 7.94
N GLU A 19 9.92 -1.49 6.89
CA GLU A 19 9.12 -0.55 6.08
C GLU A 19 8.04 -1.30 5.29
N THR A 20 8.38 -2.43 4.69
CA THR A 20 7.44 -3.29 3.96
C THR A 20 6.37 -3.85 4.89
N ALA A 21 6.76 -4.36 6.06
CA ALA A 21 5.82 -4.84 7.08
C ALA A 21 4.89 -3.73 7.57
N ARG A 22 5.41 -2.50 7.77
CA ARG A 22 4.59 -1.35 8.14
C ARG A 22 3.57 -1.01 7.06
N ARG A 23 4.01 -1.01 5.80
CA ARG A 23 3.13 -0.72 4.67
C ARG A 23 2.00 -1.75 4.56
N GLN A 24 2.30 -3.04 4.75
CA GLN A 24 1.30 -4.11 4.78
C GLN A 24 0.32 -3.96 5.95
N GLN A 25 0.80 -3.61 7.14
CA GLN A 25 -0.06 -3.35 8.30
C GLN A 25 -1.07 -2.22 8.01
N ILE A 26 -0.61 -1.13 7.41
CA ILE A 26 -1.49 0.00 7.08
C ILE A 26 -2.55 -0.40 6.04
N ILE A 27 -2.18 -1.21 5.05
CA ILE A 27 -3.12 -1.74 4.05
C ILE A 27 -4.18 -2.62 4.72
N ALA A 28 -3.79 -3.53 5.61
CA ALA A 28 -4.75 -4.37 6.34
C ALA A 28 -5.73 -3.52 7.15
N CYS A 29 -5.23 -2.55 7.93
CA CYS A 29 -6.09 -1.64 8.68
C CYS A 29 -7.01 -0.80 7.77
N ALA A 30 -6.53 -0.40 6.59
CA ALA A 30 -7.34 0.33 5.62
C ALA A 30 -8.49 -0.52 5.08
N ILE A 31 -8.24 -1.80 4.77
CA ILE A 31 -9.27 -2.76 4.37
C ILE A 31 -10.33 -2.87 5.46
N ASP A 32 -9.94 -3.01 6.72
CA ASP A 32 -10.88 -3.10 7.85
C ASP A 32 -11.73 -1.84 8.00
N VAL A 33 -11.12 -0.64 7.93
CA VAL A 33 -11.88 0.63 7.96
C VAL A 33 -12.89 0.69 6.82
N ILE A 34 -12.48 0.34 5.61
CA ILE A 34 -13.37 0.38 4.44
C ILE A 34 -14.50 -0.62 4.60
N ALA A 35 -14.23 -1.82 5.12
CA ALA A 35 -15.24 -2.85 5.36
C ALA A 35 -16.25 -2.43 6.44
N GLU A 36 -15.83 -1.68 7.46
CA GLU A 36 -16.70 -1.25 8.55
C GLU A 36 -17.57 -0.03 8.22
N VAL A 37 -16.98 1.01 7.61
CA VAL A 37 -17.66 2.32 7.42
C VAL A 37 -17.89 2.69 5.96
N GLY A 38 -17.39 1.88 5.03
CA GLY A 38 -17.44 2.16 3.60
C GLY A 38 -16.39 3.18 3.14
N TYR A 39 -16.13 3.17 1.83
CA TYR A 39 -15.16 4.07 1.19
C TYR A 39 -15.41 5.58 1.40
N PRO A 40 -16.66 6.09 1.32
CA PRO A 40 -16.93 7.53 1.47
C PRO A 40 -16.54 8.07 2.86
N GLN A 41 -16.72 7.25 3.90
CA GLN A 41 -16.43 7.64 5.29
C GLN A 41 -15.01 7.30 5.74
N THR A 42 -14.24 6.64 4.88
CA THR A 42 -12.84 6.29 5.14
C THR A 42 -11.95 7.53 5.06
N THR A 43 -11.08 7.74 6.06
CA THR A 43 -10.10 8.84 6.07
C THR A 43 -8.73 8.33 6.50
N ILE A 44 -7.66 9.00 6.05
CA ILE A 44 -6.29 8.70 6.49
C ILE A 44 -6.18 8.72 8.02
N ARG A 45 -6.90 9.64 8.69
CA ARG A 45 -6.94 9.72 10.15
C ARG A 45 -7.52 8.45 10.78
N LYS A 46 -8.70 7.99 10.33
CA LYS A 46 -9.32 6.76 10.84
C LYS A 46 -8.42 5.54 10.67
N ILE A 47 -7.70 5.47 9.54
CA ILE A 47 -6.76 4.38 9.26
C ILE A 47 -5.55 4.46 10.18
N ALA A 48 -4.99 5.65 10.38
CA ALA A 48 -3.86 5.88 11.28
C ALA A 48 -4.23 5.53 12.74
N ASP A 49 -5.41 5.97 13.19
CA ASP A 49 -5.96 5.67 14.51
C ASP A 49 -6.12 4.15 14.70
N ARG A 50 -6.65 3.44 13.69
CA ARG A 50 -6.77 1.97 13.72
C ARG A 50 -5.41 1.25 13.72
N ALA A 51 -4.46 1.74 12.94
CA ALA A 51 -3.12 1.16 12.87
C ALA A 51 -2.25 1.51 14.10
N GLY A 52 -2.72 2.40 14.98
CA GLY A 52 -1.98 2.85 16.15
C GLY A 52 -0.73 3.68 15.80
N ILE A 53 -0.77 4.42 14.69
CA ILE A 53 0.37 5.20 14.19
C ILE A 53 -0.04 6.65 13.90
N ALA A 54 0.96 7.52 13.76
CA ALA A 54 0.71 8.90 13.38
C ALA A 54 0.24 9.00 11.91
N MET A 55 -0.69 9.93 11.64
CA MET A 55 -1.20 10.24 10.30
C MET A 55 -0.07 10.56 9.30
N SER A 56 0.99 11.23 9.76
CA SER A 56 2.17 11.55 8.95
C SER A 56 2.90 10.31 8.44
N VAL A 57 2.89 9.21 9.19
CA VAL A 57 3.50 7.94 8.78
C VAL A 57 2.70 7.31 7.63
N VAL A 58 1.37 7.36 7.70
CA VAL A 58 0.52 6.89 6.59
C VAL A 58 0.78 7.72 5.33
N LEU A 59 0.81 9.05 5.45
CA LEU A 59 1.10 9.93 4.33
C LEU A 59 2.52 9.77 3.79
N TYR A 60 3.50 9.46 4.64
CA TYR A 60 4.86 9.14 4.20
C TYR A 60 4.90 7.90 3.29
N HIS A 61 4.13 6.86 3.61
CA HIS A 61 4.14 5.62 2.83
C HIS A 61 3.29 5.68 1.55
N PHE A 62 2.21 6.48 1.54
CA PHE A 62 1.20 6.43 0.47
C PHE A 62 0.92 7.77 -0.21
N GLY A 63 1.44 8.88 0.34
CA GLY A 63 1.25 10.24 -0.18
C GLY A 63 -0.16 10.79 0.06
N THR A 64 -1.17 10.13 -0.49
CA THR A 64 -2.57 10.59 -0.48
C THR A 64 -3.54 9.48 -0.07
N LYS A 65 -4.81 9.85 0.16
CA LYS A 65 -5.90 8.87 0.34
C LYS A 65 -6.00 7.96 -0.88
N ASP A 66 -5.97 8.53 -2.09
CA ASP A 66 -6.10 7.75 -3.32
C ASP A 66 -4.93 6.79 -3.50
N GLY A 67 -3.69 7.21 -3.23
CA GLY A 67 -2.51 6.33 -3.30
C GLY A 67 -2.56 5.17 -2.30
N LEU A 68 -3.14 5.38 -1.12
CA LEU A 68 -3.40 4.29 -0.16
C LEU A 68 -4.44 3.32 -0.69
N ILE A 69 -5.49 3.83 -1.33
CA ILE A 69 -6.61 3.03 -1.84
C ILE A 69 -6.18 2.21 -3.06
N GLU A 70 -5.37 2.78 -3.95
CA GLU A 70 -4.72 2.03 -5.03
C GLU A 70 -3.89 0.86 -4.48
N ALA A 71 -3.13 1.09 -3.41
CA ALA A 71 -2.36 0.04 -2.77
C ALA A 71 -3.23 -1.05 -2.13
N VAL A 72 -4.37 -0.67 -1.54
CA VAL A 72 -5.37 -1.61 -1.00
C VAL A 72 -5.95 -2.46 -2.13
N ILE A 73 -6.39 -1.84 -3.21
CA ILE A 73 -6.96 -2.52 -4.37
C ILE A 73 -5.95 -3.51 -4.96
N ALA A 74 -4.70 -3.07 -5.15
CA ALA A 74 -3.62 -3.94 -5.64
C ALA A 74 -3.40 -5.15 -4.71
N SER A 75 -3.41 -4.93 -3.39
CA SER A 75 -3.28 -6.02 -2.41
C SER A 75 -4.45 -7.00 -2.47
N MET A 76 -5.68 -6.53 -2.67
CA MET A 76 -6.86 -7.38 -2.82
C MET A 76 -6.80 -8.23 -4.09
N TYR A 77 -6.35 -7.66 -5.21
CA TYR A 77 -6.15 -8.42 -6.44
C TYR A 77 -5.07 -9.50 -6.29
N GLN A 78 -3.96 -9.19 -5.62
CA GLN A 78 -2.91 -10.19 -5.37
C GLN A 78 -3.44 -11.35 -4.51
N ALA A 79 -4.15 -11.06 -3.42
CA ALA A 79 -4.75 -12.10 -2.58
C ALA A 79 -5.79 -12.93 -3.35
N ALA A 80 -6.60 -12.29 -4.20
CA ALA A 80 -7.60 -13.00 -5.01
C ALA A 80 -6.95 -13.97 -6.01
N LEU A 81 -5.86 -13.58 -6.66
CA LEU A 81 -5.11 -14.44 -7.59
C LEU A 81 -4.44 -15.63 -6.90
N GLU A 82 -4.03 -15.48 -5.63
CA GLU A 82 -3.48 -16.60 -4.85
C GLU A 82 -4.55 -17.62 -4.44
N THR A 83 -5.79 -17.18 -4.21
CA THR A 83 -6.90 -18.08 -3.82
C THR A 83 -7.59 -18.80 -4.98
N VAL A 84 -7.40 -18.34 -6.23
CA VAL A 84 -7.95 -19.02 -7.41
C VAL A 84 -6.82 -19.82 -8.06
N PRO A 85 -6.73 -21.15 -7.85
CA PRO A 85 -5.73 -21.95 -8.53
C PRO A 85 -5.92 -21.82 -10.06
N PRO A 86 -4.84 -21.67 -10.85
CA PRO A 86 -4.95 -21.70 -12.30
C PRO A 86 -5.59 -23.04 -12.71
N ARG A 87 -6.68 -22.98 -13.47
CA ARG A 87 -7.32 -24.15 -14.07
C ARG A 87 -6.46 -24.74 -15.18
#